data_AF-A0AB34KE15-F1
#
_entry.id   AF-A0AB34KE15-F1
#
_cell.length_a   1.000
_cell.length_b   1.000
_cell.length_c   1.000
_cell.angle_alpha   90.00
_cell.angle_beta   90.00
_cell.angle_gamma   90.00
#
_symmetry.space_group_name_H-M   'P 1'
#
loop_
_entity.id
_entity.type
_entity.pdbx_description
1 polymer ?
#
loop_
_entity_poly.entity_id
_entity_poly.type
_entity_poly.pdbx_seq_one_letter_code
_entity_poly.pdbx_strand_id
1 'polypeptide(L)'
;MDGTSTPYIRFCRHAMRADFATPQPREARARVPLHTPRTPKTASSTMQASRTFDTSTDEAKRVSIVVMRPHSTAGNRTNYETSEAQYEAERQRLCHSADKRRAETQQRMQLIQSRRECNLHSPQLRQMTERSLRSEELRLRSAHEAKAQARAEQERRGDAAMLSYIQAGLRDDAARYARHREQQASVNHENLRMIEQKRELARQHKQNEVEFERKLSASHFDQRWGTSDR
;
A
#
# COMPACT_ATOMS: atom_id res chain seq x y z
N MET A 1 35.98 -74.59 17.79
CA MET A 1 36.47 -74.71 16.41
C MET A 1 35.27 -75.13 15.55
N ASP A 2 34.62 -74.34 14.70
CA ASP A 2 34.86 -73.01 14.16
C ASP A 2 33.54 -72.35 13.76
N GLY A 3 33.44 -71.03 13.99
CA GLY A 3 32.39 -70.20 13.45
C GLY A 3 32.80 -69.59 12.12
N THR A 4 31.84 -69.38 11.22
CA THR A 4 31.97 -68.46 10.08
C THR A 4 30.59 -67.93 9.68
N SER A 5 30.27 -66.76 10.25
CA SER A 5 29.71 -65.59 9.58
C SER A 5 28.63 -65.75 8.51
N THR A 6 27.41 -65.32 8.85
CA THR A 6 26.67 -64.36 7.99
C THR A 6 26.10 -63.22 8.86
N PRO A 7 26.80 -62.08 8.95
CA PRO A 7 26.37 -60.93 9.75
C PRO A 7 25.35 -60.03 9.04
N TYR A 8 24.82 -60.43 7.88
CA TYR A 8 23.98 -59.54 7.04
C TYR A 8 22.48 -59.58 7.37
N ILE A 9 21.99 -60.55 8.16
CA ILE A 9 20.54 -60.75 8.34
C ILE A 9 20.00 -60.03 9.59
N ARG A 10 20.85 -59.64 10.56
CA ARG A 10 20.40 -58.99 11.80
C ARG A 10 20.21 -57.47 11.70
N PHE A 11 20.73 -56.80 10.67
CA PHE A 11 20.50 -55.35 10.50
C PHE A 11 19.16 -55.01 9.82
N CYS A 12 18.55 -55.93 9.05
CA CYS A 12 17.26 -55.66 8.37
C CYS A 12 16.03 -55.78 9.28
N ARG A 13 16.14 -56.45 10.45
CA ARG A 13 15.00 -56.58 11.38
C ARG A 13 14.85 -55.41 12.34
N HIS A 14 15.88 -54.59 12.51
CA HIS A 14 15.83 -53.39 13.36
C HIS A 14 15.42 -52.12 12.61
N ALA A 15 15.55 -52.08 11.27
CA ALA A 15 15.13 -50.93 10.47
C ALA A 15 13.61 -50.84 10.22
N MET A 16 12.85 -51.94 10.40
CA MET A 16 11.38 -51.93 10.21
C MET A 16 10.58 -51.59 11.48
N ARG A 17 11.22 -51.32 12.63
CA ARG A 17 10.53 -51.05 13.91
C ARG A 17 10.68 -49.63 14.45
N ALA A 18 11.49 -48.77 13.82
CA ALA A 18 11.68 -47.39 14.27
C ALA A 18 10.66 -46.39 13.68
N ASP A 19 9.94 -46.76 12.62
CA ASP A 19 9.00 -45.86 11.92
C ASP A 19 7.56 -45.87 12.46
N PHE A 20 7.27 -46.67 13.49
CA PHE A 20 5.93 -46.74 14.13
C PHE A 20 5.78 -45.97 15.43
N ALA A 21 6.83 -45.31 15.91
CA ALA A 21 6.67 -44.21 16.85
C ALA A 21 6.40 -42.96 16.01
N THR A 22 5.15 -42.73 15.63
CA THR A 22 4.73 -41.35 15.39
C THR A 22 4.91 -40.61 16.71
N PRO A 23 5.87 -39.66 16.87
CA PRO A 23 5.58 -38.58 17.79
C PRO A 23 4.37 -37.90 17.17
N GLN A 24 3.18 -38.14 17.74
CA GLN A 24 2.10 -37.20 17.54
C GLN A 24 2.73 -35.84 17.86
N PRO A 25 2.70 -34.86 16.93
CA PRO A 25 2.91 -33.50 17.32
C PRO A 25 1.71 -33.21 18.22
N ARG A 26 1.86 -33.42 19.54
CA ARG A 26 1.09 -32.63 20.49
C ARG A 26 1.36 -31.21 20.02
N GLU A 27 0.33 -30.60 19.46
CA GLU A 27 0.29 -29.19 19.14
C GLU A 27 0.87 -28.46 20.35
N ALA A 28 2.16 -28.14 20.31
CA ALA A 28 2.68 -27.02 21.04
C ALA A 28 2.02 -25.85 20.34
N ARG A 29 0.77 -25.58 20.75
CA ARG A 29 0.15 -24.27 20.67
C ARG A 29 1.07 -23.38 21.48
N ALA A 30 2.18 -23.00 20.87
CA ALA A 30 2.85 -21.76 21.17
C ALA A 30 1.77 -20.73 20.90
N ARG A 31 1.00 -20.45 21.94
CA ARG A 31 0.22 -19.25 22.07
C ARG A 31 1.24 -18.17 21.83
N VAL A 32 1.23 -17.62 20.61
CA VAL A 32 1.82 -16.33 20.32
C VAL A 32 1.37 -15.45 21.48
N PRO A 33 2.28 -14.90 22.31
CA PRO A 33 1.87 -13.86 23.23
C PRO A 33 1.43 -12.70 22.34
N LEU A 34 0.13 -12.61 22.11
CA LEU A 34 -0.52 -11.34 21.81
C LEU A 34 -0.27 -10.49 23.05
N HIS A 35 0.90 -9.86 23.11
CA HIS A 35 1.05 -8.64 23.87
C HIS A 35 0.16 -7.60 23.19
N THR A 36 -1.14 -7.67 23.52
CA THR A 36 -1.99 -6.50 23.48
C THR A 36 -1.32 -5.50 24.44
N PRO A 37 -0.82 -4.34 23.96
CA PRO A 37 -0.47 -3.28 24.89
C PRO A 37 -1.70 -3.02 25.77
N ARG A 38 -1.49 -2.99 27.08
CA ARG A 38 -2.51 -2.60 28.06
C ARG A 38 -3.16 -1.31 27.56
N THR A 39 -4.41 -1.39 27.13
CA THR A 39 -5.28 -0.22 27.06
C THR A 39 -5.37 0.30 28.50
N PRO A 40 -4.88 1.51 28.80
CA PRO A 40 -5.11 2.08 30.11
C PRO A 40 -6.63 2.20 30.30
N LYS A 41 -7.11 1.73 31.46
CA LYS A 41 -8.47 1.94 31.95
C LYS A 41 -8.83 3.41 31.73
N THR A 42 -9.89 3.66 30.96
CA THR A 42 -10.63 4.91 31.02
C THR A 42 -11.14 5.08 32.44
N ALA A 43 -10.39 5.85 33.23
CA ALA A 43 -10.93 6.44 34.44
C ALA A 43 -11.95 7.49 33.98
N SER A 44 -13.22 7.25 34.31
CA SER A 44 -14.24 8.30 34.31
C SER A 44 -13.83 9.35 35.34
N SER A 45 -13.24 10.44 34.85
CA SER A 45 -13.23 11.71 35.57
C SER A 45 -13.83 12.76 34.65
N THR A 46 -15.13 12.98 34.86
CA THR A 46 -15.78 14.27 34.67
C THR A 46 -14.94 15.34 35.34
N MET A 47 -14.25 16.16 34.55
CA MET A 47 -14.05 17.57 34.89
C MET A 47 -14.13 18.37 33.60
N GLN A 48 -15.02 19.35 33.61
CA GLN A 48 -15.09 20.43 32.64
C GLN A 48 -13.68 21.02 32.48
N ALA A 49 -13.13 20.96 31.27
CA ALA A 49 -11.96 21.72 30.89
C ALA A 49 -12.39 22.73 29.82
N SER A 50 -12.35 24.00 30.22
CA SER A 50 -12.63 25.17 29.40
C SER A 50 -11.92 25.08 28.05
N ARG A 51 -12.67 25.36 26.97
CA ARG A 51 -12.14 25.57 25.62
C ARG A 51 -11.17 26.76 25.64
N THR A 52 -9.87 26.49 25.70
CA THR A 52 -8.86 27.39 25.14
C THR A 52 -8.53 26.90 23.74
N PHE A 53 -8.79 27.74 22.76
CA PHE A 53 -8.42 27.52 21.36
C PHE A 53 -6.91 27.50 21.25
N ASP A 54 -6.34 26.31 20.98
CA ASP A 54 -4.93 26.14 20.64
C ASP A 54 -4.81 26.11 19.12
N THR A 55 -4.34 27.21 18.53
CA THR A 55 -4.24 27.44 17.08
C THR A 55 -3.03 26.76 16.42
N SER A 56 -2.38 25.81 17.10
CA SER A 56 -1.16 25.16 16.62
C SER A 56 -1.36 23.82 15.90
N THR A 57 -2.61 23.34 15.76
CA THR A 57 -2.88 21.97 15.28
C THR A 57 -3.51 21.88 13.88
N ASP A 58 -3.72 23.00 13.18
CA ASP A 58 -4.28 23.02 11.81
C ASP A 58 -3.22 22.97 10.69
N GLU A 59 -1.93 23.02 11.04
CA GLU A 59 -0.83 22.75 10.08
C GLU A 59 -0.59 21.25 9.89
N ALA A 60 -0.95 20.41 10.87
CA ALA A 60 -0.70 18.97 10.80
C ALA A 60 -1.66 18.18 9.89
N LYS A 61 -2.75 18.81 9.42
CA LYS A 61 -3.77 18.16 8.57
C LYS A 61 -3.76 18.60 7.11
N ARG A 62 -2.83 19.47 6.71
CA ARG A 62 -2.55 19.79 5.30
C ARG A 62 -1.29 19.09 4.82
N VAL A 63 -1.15 17.79 5.13
CA VAL A 63 -0.18 16.94 4.44
C VAL A 63 -0.79 16.61 3.08
N SER A 64 -0.55 17.54 2.15
CA SER A 64 -0.60 17.29 0.71
C SER A 64 0.14 15.99 0.40
N ILE A 65 -0.30 15.28 -0.64
CA ILE A 65 0.45 14.17 -1.23
C ILE A 65 1.72 14.77 -1.84
N VAL A 66 2.68 15.08 -0.97
CA VAL A 66 4.05 15.40 -1.31
C VAL A 66 4.62 14.06 -1.71
N VAL A 67 4.85 13.92 -3.02
CA VAL A 67 5.85 13.04 -3.62
C VAL A 67 6.87 12.63 -2.56
N MET A 68 7.05 11.34 -2.32
CA MET A 68 8.19 10.85 -1.55
C MET A 68 9.48 11.32 -2.24
N ARG A 69 9.88 12.56 -1.95
CA ARG A 69 11.23 13.04 -2.17
C ARG A 69 12.06 12.49 -1.02
N PRO A 70 13.25 11.94 -1.32
CA PRO A 70 14.10 11.41 -0.28
C PRO A 70 14.44 12.53 0.70
N HIS A 71 14.21 12.28 1.99
CA HIS A 71 14.82 13.05 3.07
C HIS A 71 16.33 12.78 3.05
N SER A 72 17.03 13.40 2.11
CA SER A 72 18.48 13.53 2.15
C SER A 72 18.78 15.01 2.10
N THR A 73 19.13 15.58 3.25
CA THR A 73 20.42 16.21 3.53
C THR A 73 20.29 17.04 4.81
N ALA A 74 21.23 16.83 5.74
CA ALA A 74 21.43 17.55 7.01
C ALA A 74 20.60 17.07 8.22
N GLY A 75 21.00 15.93 8.78
CA GLY A 75 20.62 15.50 10.14
C GLY A 75 20.74 13.99 10.32
N ASN A 76 21.72 13.54 11.13
CA ASN A 76 22.00 12.14 11.48
C ASN A 76 22.52 11.21 10.37
N ARG A 77 23.83 11.32 10.07
CA ARG A 77 24.60 10.29 9.36
C ARG A 77 24.87 9.02 10.19
N THR A 78 24.54 9.00 11.48
CA THR A 78 24.93 7.93 12.42
C THR A 78 24.01 6.71 12.43
N ASN A 79 22.88 6.73 11.72
CA ASN A 79 21.89 5.63 11.71
C ASN A 79 21.83 4.83 10.39
N TYR A 80 22.55 5.23 9.35
CA TYR A 80 22.55 4.48 8.08
C TYR A 80 23.43 3.21 8.17
N GLU A 81 24.59 3.29 8.82
CA GLU A 81 25.52 2.15 8.97
C GLU A 81 24.93 1.01 9.80
N THR A 82 24.16 1.33 10.84
CA THR A 82 23.45 0.32 11.66
C THR A 82 22.30 -0.32 10.89
N SER A 83 21.67 0.39 9.95
CA SER A 83 20.62 -0.15 9.08
C SER A 83 21.16 -1.05 7.96
N GLU A 84 22.32 -0.72 7.38
CA GLU A 84 22.97 -1.54 6.36
C GLU A 84 23.47 -2.85 6.96
N ALA A 85 24.12 -2.82 8.12
CA ALA A 85 24.57 -4.03 8.81
C ALA A 85 23.39 -4.94 9.21
N GLN A 86 22.25 -4.36 9.62
CA GLN A 86 21.03 -5.12 9.91
C GLN A 86 20.44 -5.77 8.65
N TYR A 87 20.40 -5.03 7.55
CA TYR A 87 19.90 -5.54 6.26
C TYR A 87 20.81 -6.63 5.68
N GLU A 88 22.13 -6.46 5.75
CA GLU A 88 23.09 -7.48 5.34
C GLU A 88 22.98 -8.74 6.21
N ALA A 89 22.83 -8.59 7.53
CA ALA A 89 22.62 -9.71 8.43
C ALA A 89 21.31 -10.46 8.14
N GLU A 90 20.22 -9.74 7.85
CA GLU A 90 18.94 -10.35 7.48
C GLU A 90 19.02 -11.06 6.12
N ARG A 91 19.69 -10.44 5.13
CA ARG A 91 19.96 -11.05 3.83
C ARG A 91 20.78 -12.34 3.97
N GLN A 92 21.85 -12.34 4.75
CA GLN A 92 22.66 -13.53 5.01
C GLN A 92 21.86 -14.64 5.70
N ARG A 93 21.00 -14.30 6.69
CA ARG A 93 20.10 -15.26 7.35
C ARG A 93 19.13 -15.91 6.36
N LEU A 94 18.53 -15.12 5.47
CA LEU A 94 17.62 -15.62 4.45
C LEU A 94 18.34 -16.57 3.46
N CYS A 95 19.54 -16.21 3.01
CA CYS A 95 20.38 -17.08 2.17
C CYS A 95 20.71 -18.41 2.88
N HIS A 96 21.18 -18.38 4.13
CA HIS A 96 21.47 -19.59 4.90
C HIS A 96 20.24 -20.49 5.09
N SER A 97 19.06 -19.89 5.31
CA SER A 97 17.80 -20.66 5.41
C SER A 97 17.41 -21.33 4.09
N ALA A 98 17.74 -20.71 2.95
CA ALA A 98 17.52 -21.29 1.63
C ALA A 98 18.53 -22.43 1.36
N ASP A 99 19.81 -22.24 1.72
CA ASP A 99 20.86 -23.25 1.57
C ASP A 99 20.63 -24.47 2.44
N LYS A 100 20.19 -24.28 3.68
CA LYS A 100 19.80 -25.39 4.57
C LYS A 100 18.67 -26.21 3.96
N ARG A 101 17.63 -25.57 3.42
CA ARG A 101 16.54 -26.26 2.71
C ARG A 101 17.03 -26.99 1.47
N ARG A 102 17.97 -26.41 0.71
CA ARG A 102 18.60 -27.06 -0.45
C ARG A 102 19.39 -28.31 -0.03
N ALA A 103 20.22 -28.21 1.01
CA ALA A 103 21.02 -29.33 1.52
C ALA A 103 20.15 -30.47 2.09
N GLU A 104 19.12 -30.14 2.88
CA GLU A 104 18.16 -31.14 3.40
C GLU A 104 17.41 -31.85 2.26
N THR A 105 17.08 -31.12 1.18
CA THR A 105 16.45 -31.69 -0.01
C THR A 105 17.42 -32.63 -0.76
N GLN A 106 18.69 -32.24 -0.90
CA GLN A 106 19.72 -33.09 -1.53
C GLN A 106 19.98 -34.37 -0.74
N GLN A 107 20.07 -34.30 0.59
CA GLN A 107 20.23 -35.49 1.45
C GLN A 107 19.05 -36.45 1.31
N ARG A 108 17.82 -35.93 1.25
CA ARG A 108 16.62 -36.76 1.00
C ARG A 108 16.65 -37.42 -0.37
N MET A 109 17.09 -36.71 -1.41
CA MET A 109 17.23 -37.26 -2.76
C MET A 109 18.29 -38.36 -2.83
N GLN A 110 19.43 -38.24 -2.13
CA GLN A 110 20.46 -39.28 -2.04
C GLN A 110 19.95 -40.56 -1.36
N LEU A 111 19.18 -40.41 -0.27
CA LEU A 111 18.52 -41.55 0.38
C LEU A 111 17.54 -42.27 -0.54
N ILE A 112 16.82 -41.52 -1.38
CA ILE A 112 15.90 -42.10 -2.38
C ILE A 112 16.69 -42.86 -3.46
N GLN A 113 17.81 -42.32 -3.95
CA GLN A 113 18.67 -43.01 -4.94
C GLN A 113 19.26 -44.30 -4.37
N SER A 114 19.82 -44.27 -3.15
CA SER A 114 20.34 -45.46 -2.47
C SER A 114 19.26 -46.53 -2.25
N ARG A 115 18.01 -46.12 -1.93
CA ARG A 115 16.87 -47.05 -1.84
C ARG A 115 16.47 -47.64 -3.19
N ARG A 116 16.54 -46.86 -4.29
CA ARG A 116 16.30 -47.36 -5.65
C ARG A 116 17.34 -48.39 -6.08
N GLU A 117 18.60 -48.18 -5.71
CA GLU A 117 19.70 -49.11 -5.99
C GLU A 117 19.51 -50.45 -5.24
N CYS A 118 19.12 -50.41 -3.97
CA CYS A 118 18.79 -51.62 -3.20
C CYS A 118 17.60 -52.42 -3.76
N ASN A 119 16.64 -51.75 -4.42
CA ASN A 119 15.44 -52.39 -4.98
C ASN A 119 15.67 -53.06 -6.34
N LEU A 120 16.87 -52.99 -6.91
CA LEU A 120 17.21 -53.60 -8.21
C LEU A 120 17.20 -55.14 -8.21
N HIS A 121 17.12 -55.80 -7.05
CA HIS A 121 17.22 -57.26 -6.95
C HIS A 121 15.87 -58.01 -6.96
N SER A 122 14.74 -57.30 -6.99
CA SER A 122 13.40 -57.92 -7.11
C SER A 122 12.55 -57.17 -8.16
N PRO A 123 12.19 -57.81 -9.29
CA PRO A 123 11.39 -57.17 -10.33
C PRO A 123 9.99 -56.74 -9.83
N GLN A 124 9.41 -57.43 -8.85
CA GLN A 124 8.15 -57.04 -8.21
C GLN A 124 8.29 -55.78 -7.35
N LEU A 125 9.42 -55.63 -6.64
CA LEU A 125 9.66 -54.48 -5.78
C LEU A 125 9.98 -53.22 -6.60
N ARG A 126 10.65 -53.39 -7.75
CA ARG A 126 10.89 -52.33 -8.73
C ARG A 126 9.58 -51.76 -9.30
N GLN A 127 8.64 -52.62 -9.70
CA GLN A 127 7.34 -52.17 -10.21
C GLN A 127 6.50 -51.43 -9.15
N MET A 128 6.52 -51.88 -7.89
CA MET A 128 5.84 -51.15 -6.81
C MET A 128 6.48 -49.80 -6.51
N THR A 129 7.81 -49.73 -6.46
CA THR A 129 8.50 -48.45 -6.23
C THR A 129 8.31 -47.48 -7.37
N GLU A 130 8.35 -47.93 -8.63
CA GLU A 130 8.04 -47.08 -9.78
C GLU A 130 6.60 -46.55 -9.74
N ARG A 131 5.61 -47.38 -9.38
CA ARG A 131 4.22 -46.90 -9.19
C ARG A 131 4.11 -45.87 -8.06
N SER A 132 4.74 -46.12 -6.92
CA SER A 132 4.77 -45.18 -5.79
C SER A 132 5.44 -43.85 -6.18
N LEU A 133 6.56 -43.91 -6.90
CA LEU A 133 7.30 -42.73 -7.35
C LEU A 133 6.49 -41.92 -8.37
N ARG A 134 5.83 -42.57 -9.34
CA ARG A 134 4.94 -41.88 -10.29
C ARG A 134 3.76 -41.21 -9.58
N SER A 135 3.18 -41.86 -8.57
CA SER A 135 2.10 -41.27 -7.77
C SER A 135 2.59 -40.06 -6.96
N GLU A 136 3.77 -40.16 -6.34
CA GLU A 136 4.39 -39.05 -5.61
C GLU A 136 4.72 -37.88 -6.55
N GLU A 137 5.26 -38.16 -7.74
CA GLU A 137 5.55 -37.15 -8.77
C GLU A 137 4.28 -36.44 -9.24
N LEU A 138 3.19 -37.17 -9.51
CA LEU A 138 1.90 -36.59 -9.87
C LEU A 138 1.35 -35.69 -8.75
N ARG A 139 1.46 -36.12 -7.50
CA ARG A 139 1.04 -35.32 -6.33
C ARG A 139 1.86 -34.04 -6.18
N LEU A 140 3.17 -34.13 -6.39
CA LEU A 140 4.06 -32.97 -6.30
C LEU A 140 3.85 -31.98 -7.45
N ARG A 141 3.63 -32.48 -8.67
CA ARG A 141 3.30 -31.65 -9.84
C ARG A 141 1.99 -30.90 -9.65
N SER A 142 0.92 -31.60 -9.25
CA SER A 142 -0.38 -30.96 -9.02
C SER A 142 -0.33 -29.94 -7.88
N ALA A 143 0.42 -30.22 -6.81
CA ALA A 143 0.64 -29.26 -5.73
C ALA A 143 1.44 -28.03 -6.18
N HIS A 144 2.40 -28.20 -7.08
CA HIS A 144 3.17 -27.09 -7.65
C HIS A 144 2.32 -26.23 -8.59
N GLU A 145 1.52 -26.87 -9.45
CA GLU A 145 0.56 -26.19 -10.34
C GLU A 145 -0.48 -25.39 -9.55
N ALA A 146 -1.06 -25.98 -8.51
CA ALA A 146 -1.99 -25.28 -7.63
C ALA A 146 -1.35 -24.06 -6.94
N LYS A 147 -0.09 -24.17 -6.51
CA LYS A 147 0.66 -23.04 -5.95
C LYS A 147 0.97 -21.96 -6.99
N ALA A 148 1.33 -22.35 -8.21
CA ALA A 148 1.58 -21.41 -9.30
C ALA A 148 0.30 -20.64 -9.67
N GLN A 149 -0.84 -21.35 -9.76
CA GLN A 149 -2.16 -20.74 -9.97
C GLN A 149 -2.54 -19.78 -8.85
N ALA A 150 -2.32 -20.15 -7.59
CA ALA A 150 -2.60 -19.28 -6.45
C ALA A 150 -1.76 -17.98 -6.48
N ARG A 151 -0.49 -18.06 -6.88
CA ARG A 151 0.38 -16.87 -7.05
C ARG A 151 -0.10 -15.97 -8.19
N ALA A 152 -0.40 -16.55 -9.34
CA ALA A 152 -0.92 -15.79 -10.49
C ALA A 152 -2.26 -15.10 -10.16
N GLU A 153 -3.12 -15.76 -9.39
CA GLU A 153 -4.37 -15.16 -8.90
C GLU A 153 -4.13 -14.00 -7.92
N GLN A 154 -3.17 -14.16 -7.01
CA GLN A 154 -2.79 -13.09 -6.07
C GLN A 154 -2.22 -11.87 -6.82
N GLU A 155 -1.40 -12.08 -7.84
CA GLU A 155 -0.85 -11.03 -8.69
C GLU A 155 -1.97 -10.28 -9.44
N ARG A 156 -2.88 -11.02 -10.09
CA ARG A 156 -4.06 -10.43 -10.76
C ARG A 156 -4.92 -9.58 -9.83
N ARG A 157 -5.10 -10.02 -8.57
CA ARG A 157 -5.84 -9.23 -7.56
C ARG A 157 -5.07 -7.98 -7.14
N GLY A 158 -3.75 -8.08 -7.02
CA GLY A 158 -2.88 -6.93 -6.76
C GLY A 158 -3.00 -5.88 -7.86
N ASP A 159 -2.91 -6.32 -9.13
CA ASP A 159 -3.05 -5.45 -10.29
C ASP A 159 -4.44 -4.81 -10.37
N ALA A 160 -5.51 -5.59 -10.15
CA ALA A 160 -6.88 -5.08 -10.13
C ALA A 160 -7.08 -4.01 -9.03
N ALA A 161 -6.53 -4.23 -7.83
CA ALA A 161 -6.60 -3.26 -6.74
C ALA A 161 -5.84 -1.97 -7.09
N MET A 162 -4.64 -2.09 -7.66
CA MET A 162 -3.84 -0.94 -8.12
C MET A 162 -4.56 -0.15 -9.21
N LEU A 163 -5.12 -0.83 -10.22
CA LEU A 163 -5.91 -0.19 -11.27
C LEU A 163 -7.15 0.50 -10.71
N SER A 164 -7.85 -0.13 -9.77
CA SER A 164 -9.00 0.48 -9.10
C SER A 164 -8.60 1.75 -8.32
N TYR A 165 -7.45 1.74 -7.63
CA TYR A 165 -6.93 2.91 -6.93
C TYR A 165 -6.60 4.05 -7.90
N ILE A 166 -5.93 3.76 -9.01
CA ILE A 166 -5.61 4.75 -10.05
C ILE A 166 -6.90 5.33 -10.65
N GLN A 167 -7.88 4.49 -10.97
CA GLN A 167 -9.16 4.95 -11.51
C GLN A 167 -9.92 5.86 -10.52
N ALA A 168 -9.91 5.53 -9.23
CA ALA A 168 -10.52 6.37 -8.21
C ALA A 168 -9.83 7.75 -8.15
N GLY A 169 -8.49 7.77 -8.15
CA GLY A 169 -7.71 9.03 -8.17
C GLY A 169 -8.02 9.90 -9.38
N LEU A 170 -8.05 9.31 -10.58
CA LEU A 170 -8.37 10.03 -11.82
C LEU A 170 -9.80 10.61 -11.82
N ARG A 171 -10.77 9.87 -11.27
CA ARG A 171 -12.16 10.36 -11.12
C ARG A 171 -12.24 11.55 -10.17
N ASP A 172 -11.54 11.47 -9.04
CA ASP A 172 -11.49 12.55 -8.06
C ASP A 172 -10.82 13.81 -8.63
N ASP A 173 -9.73 13.65 -9.38
CA ASP A 173 -9.06 14.75 -10.08
C ASP A 173 -9.95 15.39 -11.15
N ALA A 174 -10.66 14.59 -11.94
CA ALA A 174 -11.62 15.10 -12.92
C ALA A 174 -12.74 15.91 -12.24
N ALA A 175 -13.28 15.41 -11.11
CA ALA A 175 -14.30 16.12 -10.35
C ALA A 175 -13.78 17.42 -9.72
N ARG A 176 -12.54 17.43 -9.19
CA ARG A 176 -11.87 18.64 -8.70
C ARG A 176 -11.71 19.67 -9.81
N TYR A 177 -11.25 19.25 -10.98
CA TYR A 177 -11.02 20.15 -12.11
C TYR A 177 -12.34 20.73 -12.67
N ALA A 178 -13.40 19.93 -12.72
CA ALA A 178 -14.74 20.40 -13.09
C ALA A 178 -15.24 21.52 -12.15
N ARG A 179 -15.19 21.29 -10.84
CA ARG A 179 -15.56 22.31 -9.83
C ARG A 179 -14.73 23.59 -9.95
N HIS A 180 -13.42 23.45 -10.17
CA HIS A 180 -12.53 24.61 -10.37
C HIS A 180 -12.94 25.42 -11.61
N ARG A 181 -13.29 24.76 -12.72
CA ARG A 181 -13.77 25.45 -13.92
C ARG A 181 -15.11 26.15 -13.70
N GLU A 182 -16.05 25.52 -13.00
CA GLU A 182 -17.34 26.13 -12.64
C GLU A 182 -17.15 27.37 -11.77
N GLN A 183 -16.27 27.29 -10.76
CA GLN A 183 -15.93 28.42 -9.91
C GLN A 183 -15.28 29.56 -10.72
N GLN A 184 -14.36 29.24 -11.63
CA GLN A 184 -13.74 30.22 -12.50
C GLN A 184 -14.76 30.90 -13.43
N ALA A 185 -15.71 30.14 -13.98
CA ALA A 185 -16.80 30.68 -14.78
C ALA A 185 -17.69 31.64 -13.96
N SER A 186 -18.00 31.30 -12.71
CA SER A 186 -18.76 32.17 -11.80
C SER A 186 -18.03 33.48 -11.53
N VAL A 187 -16.74 33.44 -11.22
CA VAL A 187 -15.91 34.65 -11.00
C VAL A 187 -15.87 35.52 -12.26
N ASN A 188 -15.73 34.91 -13.44
CA ASN A 188 -15.75 35.65 -14.70
C ASN A 188 -17.10 36.32 -14.96
N HIS A 189 -18.22 35.64 -14.69
CA HIS A 189 -19.56 36.21 -14.82
C HIS A 189 -19.77 37.40 -13.88
N GLU A 190 -19.32 37.29 -12.62
CA GLU A 190 -19.37 38.41 -11.66
C GLU A 190 -18.51 39.60 -12.12
N ASN A 191 -17.30 39.34 -12.64
CA ASN A 191 -16.44 40.39 -13.21
C ASN A 191 -17.10 41.10 -14.39
N LEU A 192 -17.75 40.37 -15.29
CA LEU A 192 -18.49 40.96 -16.41
C LEU A 192 -19.63 41.85 -15.91
N ARG A 193 -20.41 41.38 -14.92
CA ARG A 193 -21.47 42.19 -14.29
C ARG A 193 -20.94 43.47 -13.66
N MET A 194 -19.80 43.41 -12.97
CA MET A 194 -19.17 44.61 -12.39
C MET A 194 -18.70 45.60 -13.46
N ILE A 195 -18.17 45.10 -14.59
CA ILE A 195 -17.78 45.95 -15.73
C ILE A 195 -19.00 46.64 -16.33
N GLU A 196 -20.11 45.92 -16.51
CA GLU A 196 -21.38 46.48 -16.99
C GLU A 196 -21.92 47.56 -16.06
N GLN A 197 -21.90 47.32 -14.74
CA GLN A 197 -22.32 48.32 -13.75
C GLN A 197 -21.45 49.60 -13.84
N LYS A 198 -20.13 49.48 -13.98
CA LYS A 198 -19.23 50.63 -14.15
C LYS A 198 -19.52 51.40 -15.44
N ARG A 199 -19.79 50.69 -16.54
CA ARG A 199 -20.17 51.32 -17.81
C ARG A 199 -21.48 52.07 -17.68
N GLU A 200 -22.45 51.52 -16.97
CA GLU A 200 -23.74 52.17 -16.74
C GLU A 200 -23.60 53.43 -15.87
N LEU A 201 -22.82 53.36 -14.78
CA LEU A 201 -22.50 54.54 -13.97
C LEU A 201 -21.81 55.63 -14.81
N ALA A 202 -20.86 55.27 -15.67
CA ALA A 202 -20.21 56.23 -16.55
C ALA A 202 -21.19 56.91 -17.53
N ARG A 203 -22.19 56.17 -18.03
CA ARG A 203 -23.27 56.74 -18.87
C ARG A 203 -24.13 57.72 -18.07
N GLN A 204 -24.51 57.37 -16.85
CA GLN A 204 -25.28 58.25 -15.96
C GLN A 204 -24.51 59.54 -15.66
N HIS A 205 -23.22 59.45 -15.33
CA HIS A 205 -22.37 60.63 -15.12
C HIS A 205 -22.36 61.55 -16.34
N LYS A 206 -22.17 61.00 -17.54
CA LYS A 206 -22.19 61.79 -18.79
C LYS A 206 -23.55 62.45 -19.04
N GLN A 207 -24.65 61.77 -18.75
CA GLN A 207 -26.00 62.35 -18.87
C GLN A 207 -26.18 63.51 -17.87
N ASN A 208 -25.75 63.33 -16.63
CA ASN A 208 -25.82 64.35 -15.59
C ASN A 208 -24.96 65.58 -15.93
N GLU A 209 -23.76 65.39 -16.49
CA GLU A 209 -22.91 66.47 -16.97
C GLU A 209 -23.61 67.29 -18.06
N VAL A 210 -24.18 66.62 -19.07
CA VAL A 210 -24.94 67.30 -20.14
C VAL A 210 -26.18 68.02 -19.59
N GLU A 211 -26.90 67.43 -18.64
CA GLU A 211 -28.05 68.07 -18.01
C GLU A 211 -27.65 69.31 -17.19
N PHE A 212 -26.54 69.22 -16.45
CA PHE A 212 -25.97 70.32 -15.70
C PHE A 212 -25.56 71.49 -16.60
N GLU A 213 -24.85 71.21 -17.70
CA GLU A 213 -24.48 72.23 -18.70
C GLU A 213 -25.71 72.90 -19.33
N ARG A 214 -26.77 72.12 -19.62
CA ARG A 214 -28.04 72.67 -20.12
C ARG A 214 -28.69 73.63 -19.11
N LYS A 215 -28.75 73.27 -17.82
CA LYS A 215 -29.32 74.11 -16.76
C LYS A 215 -28.50 75.39 -16.53
N LEU A 216 -27.17 75.28 -16.54
CA LEU A 216 -26.27 76.43 -16.44
C LEU A 216 -26.44 77.40 -17.60
N SER A 217 -26.58 76.87 -18.81
CA SER A 217 -26.77 77.68 -20.02
C SER A 217 -28.11 78.41 -20.02
N ALA A 218 -29.18 77.74 -19.56
CA ALA A 218 -30.49 78.38 -19.38
C ALA A 218 -30.44 79.53 -18.35
N SER A 219 -29.78 79.30 -17.20
CA SER A 219 -29.66 80.30 -16.13
C SER A 219 -28.81 81.53 -16.54
N HIS A 220 -27.76 81.33 -17.35
CA HIS A 220 -26.97 82.44 -17.92
C HIS A 220 -27.75 83.29 -18.93
N PHE A 221 -28.68 82.68 -19.67
CA PHE A 221 -29.50 83.42 -20.64
C PHE A 221 -30.49 84.36 -19.92
N ASP A 222 -31.15 83.90 -18.87
CA ASP A 222 -32.10 84.71 -18.09
C ASP A 222 -31.43 85.92 -17.42
N GLN A 223 -30.16 85.80 -16.99
CA GLN A 223 -29.42 86.95 -16.43
C GLN A 223 -29.08 88.04 -17.45
N ARG A 224 -28.86 87.68 -18.72
CA ARG A 224 -28.53 88.67 -19.77
C ARG A 224 -29.75 89.41 -20.31
N TRP A 225 -30.93 88.78 -20.29
CA TRP A 225 -32.15 89.31 -20.92
C TRP A 225 -33.20 89.77 -19.90
N GLY A 226 -33.11 89.35 -18.63
CA GLY A 226 -34.04 89.69 -17.54
C GLY A 226 -33.80 91.03 -16.84
N THR A 227 -32.93 91.92 -17.34
CA THR A 227 -32.70 93.26 -16.77
C THR A 227 -33.18 94.42 -17.67
N SER A 228 -33.86 94.12 -18.78
CA SER A 228 -34.31 95.12 -19.77
C SER A 228 -35.75 95.62 -19.55
N ASP A 229 -36.20 95.77 -18.30
CA ASP A 229 -37.37 96.60 -17.98
C ASP A 229 -36.96 97.69 -16.98
N ARG A 230 -36.09 98.59 -17.46
CA ARG A 230 -35.89 99.95 -16.96
C ARG A 230 -35.49 100.87 -18.10
#